data_AF-U1X6Q8-F1
#
_entry.id   AF-U1X6Q8-F1
#
_cell.length_a   1.000
_cell.length_b   1.000
_cell.length_c   1.000
_cell.angle_alpha   90.00
_cell.angle_beta   90.00
_cell.angle_gamma   90.00
#
_symmetry.space_group_name_H-M   'P 1'
#
loop_
_entity.id
_entity.type
_entity.pdbx_description
1 polymer ?
#
loop_
_entity_poly.entity_id
_entity_poly.type
_entity_poly.pdbx_seq_one_letter_code
_entity_poly.pdbx_strand_id
1 'polypeptide(L)' 'IHILDEREKEVIIGRFGLDNEEERTQRKVSRELGTSCSYVSRIEKRALLKLFHEFYRKNENTIKN' A
#
# COMPACT_ATOMS: atom_id res chain seq x y z
N ILE A 1 -1.88 -5.52 -7.81
CA ILE A 1 -0.61 -5.54 -7.02
C ILE A 1 -0.47 -6.88 -6.28
N HIS A 2 0.12 -7.92 -6.87
CA HIS A 2 0.11 -9.29 -6.29
C HIS A 2 0.95 -9.46 -5.01
N ILE A 3 1.80 -8.48 -4.67
CA ILE A 3 2.68 -8.50 -3.49
C ILE A 3 1.91 -8.15 -2.20
N LEU A 4 0.83 -7.39 -2.33
CA LEU A 4 0.01 -6.91 -1.21
C LEU A 4 -1.18 -7.82 -0.99
N ASP A 5 -1.59 -7.98 0.27
CA ASP A 5 -2.90 -8.56 0.59
C ASP A 5 -4.05 -7.59 0.24
N GLU A 6 -5.30 -8.07 0.27
CA GLU A 6 -6.45 -7.26 -0.14
C GLU A 6 -6.61 -6.00 0.71
N ARG A 7 -6.33 -6.07 2.01
CA ARG A 7 -6.48 -4.92 2.90
C ARG A 7 -5.37 -3.89 2.69
N GLU A 8 -4.15 -4.35 2.44
CA GLU A 8 -3.03 -3.52 2.03
C GLU A 8 -3.28 -2.84 0.69
N LYS A 9 -3.82 -3.57 -0.31
CA LYS A 9 -4.21 -2.99 -1.61
C LYS A 9 -5.25 -1.90 -1.43
N GLU A 10 -6.34 -2.18 -0.73
CA GLU A 10 -7.43 -1.24 -0.49
C GLU A 10 -6.91 0.07 0.15
N VAL A 11 -6.06 -0.05 1.18
CA VAL A 11 -5.43 1.13 1.82
C VAL A 11 -4.53 1.89 0.84
N ILE A 12 -3.67 1.21 0.07
CA ILE A 12 -2.76 1.87 -0.86
C ILE A 12 -3.50 2.53 -2.03
N ILE A 13 -4.50 1.86 -2.60
CA ILE A 13 -5.35 2.39 -3.66
C ILE A 13 -6.02 3.68 -3.20
N GLY A 14 -6.69 3.66 -2.04
CA GLY A 14 -7.37 4.84 -1.52
C GLY A 14 -6.43 5.96 -1.10
N ARG A 15 -5.25 5.64 -0.56
CA ARG A 15 -4.29 6.66 -0.09
C ARG A 15 -3.61 7.44 -1.21
N PHE A 16 -3.38 6.78 -2.35
CA PHE A 16 -2.58 7.32 -3.46
C PHE A 16 -3.38 7.51 -4.75
N GLY A 17 -4.71 7.31 -4.73
CA GLY A 17 -5.57 7.52 -5.89
C GLY A 17 -5.24 6.58 -7.05
N LEU A 18 -4.97 5.32 -6.75
CA LEU A 18 -4.69 4.31 -7.78
C LEU A 18 -6.00 3.73 -8.33
N ASP A 19 -5.94 2.97 -9.41
CA ASP A 19 -7.11 2.27 -9.97
C ASP A 19 -8.30 3.20 -10.32
N ASN A 20 -7.99 4.43 -10.77
CA ASN A 20 -8.95 5.51 -11.05
C ASN A 20 -9.75 6.01 -9.84
N GLU A 21 -9.27 5.74 -8.62
CA GLU A 21 -9.82 6.31 -7.40
C GLU A 21 -9.18 7.67 -7.08
N GLU A 22 -9.85 8.49 -6.27
CA GLU A 22 -9.25 9.71 -5.72
C GLU A 22 -8.39 9.41 -4.48
N GLU A 23 -7.30 10.18 -4.34
CA GLU A 23 -6.45 10.13 -3.16
C GLU A 23 -7.17 10.63 -1.91
N ARG A 24 -6.99 9.91 -0.80
CA ARG A 24 -7.64 10.19 0.48
C ARG A 24 -6.63 10.20 1.60
N THR A 25 -6.86 11.03 2.62
CA THR A 25 -6.03 11.03 3.83
C THR A 25 -6.24 9.75 4.64
N GLN A 26 -5.28 9.37 5.49
CA GLN A 26 -5.43 8.23 6.40
C GLN A 26 -6.72 8.30 7.24
N ARG A 27 -7.12 9.51 7.65
CA ARG A 27 -8.37 9.74 8.40
C ARG A 27 -9.63 9.48 7.57
N LYS A 28 -9.62 9.86 6.28
CA LYS A 28 -10.74 9.59 5.37
C LYS A 28 -10.87 8.08 5.12
N VAL A 29 -9.76 7.44 4.74
CA VAL A 29 -9.68 5.99 4.55
C VAL A 29 -10.11 5.25 5.83
N SER A 30 -9.65 5.67 7.00
CA SER A 30 -10.02 4.96 8.24
C SER A 30 -11.52 5.03 8.55
N ARG A 31 -12.19 6.14 8.21
CA ARG A 31 -13.64 6.29 8.39
C ARG A 31 -14.41 5.36 7.45
N GLU A 32 -14.02 5.31 6.17
CA GLU A 32 -14.62 4.42 5.17
C GLU A 32 -14.44 2.95 5.53
N LEU A 33 -13.26 2.61 6.04
CA LEU A 33 -12.89 1.24 6.40
C LEU A 33 -13.35 0.80 7.80
N GLY A 34 -14.04 1.66 8.54
CA GLY A 34 -14.54 1.36 9.89
C GLY A 34 -13.44 1.05 10.91
N THR A 35 -12.27 1.67 10.78
CA THR A 35 -11.08 1.38 11.60
C THR A 35 -10.38 2.65 12.09
N SER A 36 -9.31 2.51 12.87
CA SER A 36 -8.56 3.65 13.37
C SER A 36 -7.55 4.17 12.32
N CYS A 37 -7.32 5.48 12.33
CA CYS A 37 -6.27 6.10 11.51
C CYS A 37 -4.89 5.50 11.81
N SER A 38 -4.62 5.09 13.06
CA SER A 38 -3.37 4.41 13.44
C SER A 38 -3.28 2.99 12.87
N TYR A 39 -4.39 2.29 12.67
CA TYR A 39 -4.41 1.00 11.98
C TYR A 39 -4.12 1.17 10.49
N VAL A 40 -4.74 2.16 9.84
CA VAL A 40 -4.45 2.52 8.45
C VAL A 40 -2.96 2.88 8.27
N SER A 41 -2.41 3.71 9.16
CA SER A 41 -0.98 4.07 9.14
C SER A 41 -0.07 2.84 9.23
N ARG A 42 -0.39 1.87 10.10
CA ARG A 42 0.38 0.61 10.21
C ARG A 42 0.30 -0.24 8.96
N ILE A 43 -0.87 -0.32 8.32
CA ILE A 43 -1.05 -1.05 7.05
C ILE A 43 -0.26 -0.36 5.94
N GLU A 44 -0.38 0.96 5.80
CA GLU A 44 0.34 1.75 4.80
C GLU A 44 1.85 1.53 4.91
N LYS A 45 2.41 1.64 6.12
CA LYS A 45 3.83 1.36 6.36
C LYS A 45 4.24 -0.05 5.93
N ARG A 46 3.45 -1.06 6.30
CA ARG A 46 3.75 -2.46 5.96
C ARG A 46 3.69 -2.71 4.45
N ALA A 47 2.66 -2.19 3.79
CA ALA A 47 2.46 -2.33 2.36
C ALA A 47 3.60 -1.64 1.58
N LEU A 48 3.97 -0.41 1.94
CA LEU A 48 5.09 0.30 1.31
C LEU A 48 6.42 -0.45 1.50
N LEU A 49 6.68 -1.01 2.67
CA LEU A 49 7.88 -1.82 2.90
C LEU A 49 7.89 -3.10 2.05
N LYS A 50 6.75 -3.80 1.90
CA LYS A 50 6.64 -4.97 1.03
C LYS A 50 6.94 -4.61 -0.43
N LEU A 51 6.35 -3.52 -0.93
CA LEU A 51 6.59 -3.03 -2.29
C LEU A 51 8.06 -2.64 -2.50
N PHE A 52 8.64 -1.93 -1.53
CA PHE A 52 10.05 -1.55 -1.56
C PHE A 52 10.96 -2.78 -1.64
N HIS A 53 10.79 -3.76 -0.75
CA HIS A 53 11.61 -4.98 -0.79
C HIS A 53 11.49 -5.73 -2.11
N GLU A 54 10.28 -5.81 -2.68
CA GLU A 54 10.11 -6.47 -3.97
C GLU A 54 10.75 -5.70 -5.13
N PHE A 55 10.69 -4.37 -5.10
CA PHE A 55 11.36 -3.56 -6.09
C PHE A 55 12.88 -3.81 -6.11
N TYR A 56 13.52 -3.86 -4.94
CA TYR A 56 14.96 -4.12 -4.83
C TYR A 56 15.34 -5.56 -5.19
N ARG A 57 14.55 -6.55 -4.76
CA ARG A 57 14.76 -7.95 -5.15
C ARG A 57 14.74 -8.13 -6.66
N LYS A 58 13.81 -7.46 -7.36
CA LYS A 58 13.78 -7.47 -8.84
C LYS A 58 15.01 -6.81 -9.44
N ASN A 59 15.45 -5.66 -8.93
CA ASN A 59 16.63 -4.96 -9.44
C ASN A 59 17.90 -5.81 -9.33
N GLU A 60 18.12 -6.50 -8.21
CA GLU A 60 19.27 -7.41 -8.06
C GLU A 60 19.25 -8.55 -9.08
N ASN A 61 18.08 -9.10 -9.39
CA ASN A 61 17.94 -10.16 -10.38
C ASN A 61 18.18 -9.66 -11.81
N THR A 62 17.84 -8.41 -12.11
CA THR A 62 18.11 -7.79 -13.42
C THR A 62 19.60 -7.51 -13.63
N ILE A 63 20.36 -7.21 -12.57
CA ILE A 63 21.80 -6.93 -12.65
C ILE A 63 22.65 -8.22 -12.69
N LYS A 64 22.14 -9.33 -12.14
CA LYS A 64 22.83 -10.63 -12.08
C LYS A 64 22.64 -11.50 -13.32
N ASN A 65 21.74 -11.13 -14.24
CA ASN A 65 21.53 -11.77 -15.54
C ASN A 65 22.23 -10.97 -16.64
#